data_AF-A0A0Q8QRR5-F1
#
_entry.id   AF-A0A0Q8QRR5-F1
#
_cell.length_a   1.000
_cell.length_b   1.000
_cell.length_c   1.000
_cell.angle_alpha   90.00
_cell.angle_beta   90.00
_cell.angle_gamma   90.00
#
_symmetry.space_group_name_H-M   'P 1'
#
loop_
_entity.id
_entity.type
_entity.pdbx_description
1 polymer ?
#
loop_
_entity_poly.entity_id
_entity_poly.type
_entity_poly.pdbx_seq_one_letter_code
_entity_poly.pdbx_strand_id
1 'polypeptide(L)'
;MKSLAYLALIATAGLSVAAHAEDAGQKADKNSPDKLICRSEPVIGSRLAKNKRCMTKAQWDEDRRLSRLQLEQNQNNRYKND
;
A
#
# COMPACT_ATOMS: atom_id res chain seq x y z
N MET A 1 -16.24 31.23 -23.87
CA MET A 1 -15.10 31.60 -24.74
C MET A 1 -14.16 32.49 -23.93
N LYS A 2 -12.84 32.28 -24.05
CA LYS A 2 -11.72 33.23 -23.78
C LYS A 2 -12.10 34.45 -22.90
N SER A 3 -11.72 34.53 -21.63
CA SER A 3 -10.39 34.96 -21.17
C SER A 3 -10.40 35.04 -19.62
N LEU A 4 -9.29 35.07 -18.88
CA LEU A 4 -7.86 34.99 -19.24
C LEU A 4 -7.09 34.26 -18.11
N ALA A 5 -5.82 33.95 -18.37
CA ALA A 5 -4.86 33.36 -17.44
C ALA A 5 -4.24 34.40 -16.50
N TYR A 6 -4.12 34.10 -15.21
CA TYR A 6 -3.16 34.74 -14.31
C TYR A 6 -2.40 33.69 -13.50
N LEU A 7 -1.12 33.53 -13.83
CA LEU A 7 -0.13 32.77 -13.06
C LEU A 7 0.22 33.58 -11.81
N ALA A 8 -0.15 33.08 -10.63
CA ALA A 8 0.43 33.52 -9.36
C ALA A 8 1.58 32.57 -9.00
N LEU A 9 2.79 33.12 -8.94
CA LEU A 9 4.04 32.39 -8.76
C LEU A 9 4.14 31.76 -7.35
N ILE A 10 4.68 30.55 -7.27
CA ILE A 10 4.82 29.75 -6.05
C ILE A 10 5.92 30.31 -5.15
N ALA A 11 5.64 30.41 -3.84
CA ALA A 11 6.63 30.71 -2.80
C ALA A 11 6.47 29.78 -1.58
N THR A 12 6.62 28.47 -1.79
CA THR A 12 6.67 27.48 -0.70
C THR A 12 8.10 27.36 -0.18
N ALA A 13 8.40 27.98 0.96
CA ALA A 13 9.66 27.80 1.66
C ALA A 13 9.82 26.33 2.11
N GLY A 14 10.98 25.73 1.84
CA GLY A 14 11.24 24.33 2.13
C GLY A 14 11.44 24.07 3.62
N LEU A 15 10.49 23.36 4.24
CA LEU A 15 10.73 22.70 5.53
C LEU A 15 11.55 21.42 5.29
N SER A 16 12.87 21.51 5.47
CA SER A 16 13.74 20.34 5.53
C SER A 16 13.51 19.58 6.84
N VAL A 17 12.60 18.59 6.81
CA VAL A 17 12.45 17.63 7.91
C VAL A 17 13.66 16.69 7.90
N ALA A 18 14.52 16.79 8.92
CA ALA A 18 15.60 15.84 9.12
C ALA A 18 15.01 14.47 9.50
N ALA A 19 15.25 13.46 8.67
CA ALA A 19 14.83 12.09 8.96
C ALA A 19 15.75 11.47 10.03
N HIS A 20 15.19 11.19 11.21
CA HIS A 20 15.88 10.40 12.23
C HIS A 20 15.95 8.94 11.76
N ALA A 21 17.15 8.46 11.46
CA ALA A 21 17.40 7.04 11.26
C ALA A 21 17.55 6.38 12.63
N GLU A 22 16.51 5.65 13.06
CA GLU A 22 16.56 4.93 14.35
C GLU A 22 17.40 3.64 14.26
N ASP A 23 18.04 3.32 15.37
CA ASP A 23 19.18 2.42 15.44
C ASP A 23 18.85 0.93 15.13
N ALA A 24 19.71 0.29 14.35
CA ALA A 24 19.54 -1.08 13.89
C ALA A 24 20.06 -2.11 14.92
N GLY A 25 19.59 -2.03 16.16
CA GLY A 25 20.11 -2.82 17.30
C GLY A 25 19.13 -3.80 17.95
N GLN A 26 17.82 -3.51 17.98
CA GLN A 26 16.86 -4.38 18.67
C GLN A 26 16.52 -5.63 17.83
N LYS A 27 16.58 -6.82 18.44
CA LYS A 27 15.99 -8.04 17.85
C LYS A 27 14.48 -7.90 17.80
N ALA A 28 13.95 -7.34 16.70
CA ALA A 28 12.52 -7.19 16.47
C ALA A 28 11.80 -8.54 16.69
N ASP A 29 10.79 -8.56 17.55
CA ASP A 29 9.98 -9.75 17.78
C ASP A 29 9.39 -10.20 16.43
N LYS A 30 9.53 -11.50 16.16
CA LYS A 30 9.07 -12.11 14.91
C LYS A 30 7.56 -11.88 14.69
N ASN A 31 6.81 -11.66 15.78
CA ASN A 31 5.37 -11.47 15.82
C ASN A 31 4.91 -10.00 15.92
N SER A 32 5.82 -9.01 16.01
CA SER A 32 5.43 -7.59 16.09
C SER A 32 4.47 -7.19 14.95
N PRO A 33 3.37 -6.48 15.24
CA PRO A 33 2.39 -6.06 14.21
C PRO A 33 3.00 -5.10 13.19
N ASP A 34 3.94 -4.26 13.61
CA ASP A 34 4.57 -3.22 12.79
C ASP A 34 5.75 -3.74 11.95
N LYS A 35 6.11 -5.02 12.10
CA LYS A 35 7.19 -5.66 11.35
C LYS A 35 6.93 -5.57 9.85
N LEU A 36 7.83 -4.90 9.13
CA LEU A 36 7.76 -4.80 7.67
C LEU A 36 8.03 -6.17 7.02
N ILE A 37 7.12 -6.61 6.15
CA ILE A 37 7.21 -7.86 5.40
C ILE A 37 7.09 -7.53 3.92
N CYS A 38 8.15 -7.83 3.16
CA CYS A 38 8.15 -7.70 1.71
C CYS A 38 7.82 -9.04 1.03
N ARG A 39 6.89 -9.02 0.07
CA ARG A 39 6.52 -10.15 -0.78
C ARG A 39 6.71 -9.77 -2.25
N SER A 40 6.98 -10.76 -3.10
CA SER A 40 7.09 -10.57 -4.55
C SER A 40 5.81 -11.06 -5.21
N GLU A 41 5.07 -10.16 -5.84
CA GLU A 41 3.78 -10.41 -6.46
C GLU A 41 3.93 -10.46 -7.99
N PRO A 42 3.34 -11.44 -8.69
CA PRO A 42 3.37 -11.50 -10.14
C PRO A 42 2.52 -10.37 -10.75
N VAL A 43 2.99 -9.77 -11.84
CA VAL A 43 2.20 -8.78 -12.59
C VAL A 43 1.24 -9.51 -13.52
N ILE A 44 -0.07 -9.26 -13.38
CA ILE A 44 -1.09 -9.85 -14.26
C ILE A 44 -0.79 -9.48 -15.72
N GLY A 45 -0.80 -10.47 -16.61
CA GLY A 45 -0.43 -10.30 -18.02
C GLY A 45 1.08 -10.39 -18.32
N SER A 46 1.95 -10.49 -17.30
CA SER A 46 3.38 -10.72 -17.50
C SER A 46 3.81 -12.09 -16.96
N ARG A 47 4.66 -12.79 -17.72
CA ARG A 47 5.27 -14.07 -17.29
C ARG A 47 6.58 -13.88 -16.51
N LEU A 48 7.18 -12.68 -16.58
CA LEU A 48 8.51 -12.40 -16.03
C LEU A 48 8.52 -11.25 -15.02
N ALA A 49 7.65 -10.23 -15.17
CA ALA A 49 7.63 -9.10 -14.27
C ALA A 49 7.03 -9.47 -12.89
N LYS A 50 7.70 -8.99 -11.83
CA LYS A 50 7.28 -9.15 -10.44
C LYS A 50 7.43 -7.82 -9.72
N ASN A 51 6.41 -7.43 -8.98
CA ASN A 51 6.43 -6.25 -8.12
C ASN A 51 6.81 -6.66 -6.70
N LYS A 52 7.65 -5.89 -6.02
CA LYS A 52 7.96 -6.09 -4.59
C LYS A 52 7.02 -5.23 -3.75
N ARG A 53 6.06 -5.85 -3.06
CA ARG A 53 5.13 -5.17 -2.15
C ARG A 53 5.60 -5.34 -0.70
N CYS A 54 5.88 -4.24 -0.01
CA CYS A 54 6.29 -4.23 1.39
C CYS A 54 5.20 -3.56 2.23
N MET A 55 4.69 -4.27 3.23
CA MET A 55 3.63 -3.82 4.15
C MET A 55 3.92 -4.37 5.56
N THR A 56 3.38 -3.75 6.60
CA THR A 56 3.54 -4.29 7.97
C THR A 56 2.76 -5.59 8.15
N LYS A 57 3.08 -6.39 9.18
CA LYS A 57 2.33 -7.61 9.49
C LYS A 57 0.83 -7.33 9.70
N ALA A 58 0.48 -6.28 10.46
CA ALA A 58 -0.91 -5.89 10.67
C ALA A 58 -1.63 -5.55 9.36
N GLN A 59 -0.98 -4.80 8.47
CA GLN A 59 -1.54 -4.47 7.15
C GLN A 59 -1.75 -5.72 6.27
N TRP A 60 -0.84 -6.71 6.32
CA TRP A 60 -1.01 -7.98 5.60
C TRP A 60 -2.13 -8.86 6.14
N ASP A 61 -2.37 -8.84 7.45
CA ASP A 61 -3.45 -9.60 8.07
C ASP A 61 -4.82 -8.97 7.75
N GLU A 62 -4.90 -7.63 7.69
CA GLU A 62 -6.09 -6.88 7.25
C GLU A 62 -6.38 -7.04 5.74
N ASP A 63 -5.36 -6.93 4.88
CA ASP A 63 -5.46 -7.19 3.43
C ASP A 63 -6.04 -8.59 3.14
N ARG A 64 -5.61 -9.60 3.90
CA ARG A 64 -6.18 -10.95 3.86
C ARG A 64 -7.64 -11.00 4.31
N ARG A 65 -8.01 -10.26 5.36
CA ARG A 65 -9.38 -10.20 5.88
C ARG A 65 -10.34 -9.60 4.86
N LEU A 66 -9.95 -8.46 4.26
CA LEU A 66 -10.69 -7.79 3.21
C LEU A 66 -10.82 -8.66 1.95
N SER A 67 -9.73 -9.30 1.52
CA SER A 67 -9.72 -10.21 0.36
C SER A 67 -10.71 -11.38 0.53
N ARG A 68 -10.79 -11.95 1.74
CA ARG A 68 -11.77 -13.01 2.05
C ARG A 68 -13.20 -12.49 1.99
N LEU A 69 -13.48 -11.36 2.65
CA LEU A 69 -14.82 -10.76 2.65
C LEU A 69 -15.31 -10.46 1.23
N GLN A 70 -14.44 -9.92 0.36
CA GLN A 70 -14.78 -9.66 -1.04
C GLN A 70 -15.06 -10.96 -1.82
N LEU A 71 -14.30 -12.04 -1.56
CA LEU A 71 -14.55 -13.34 -2.18
C LEU A 71 -15.90 -13.93 -1.74
N GLU A 72 -16.22 -13.88 -0.45
CA GLU A 72 -17.51 -14.33 0.11
C GLU A 72 -18.68 -13.53 -0.47
N GLN A 73 -18.56 -12.20 -0.55
CA GLN A 73 -19.57 -11.34 -1.18
C GLN A 73 -19.78 -11.69 -2.67
N ASN A 74 -18.71 -11.92 -3.43
CA ASN A 74 -18.80 -12.30 -4.84
C ASN A 74 -19.47 -13.67 -5.03
N GLN A 75 -19.18 -14.66 -4.19
CA GLN A 75 -19.81 -15.98 -4.24
C GLN A 75 -21.30 -15.90 -3.88
N ASN A 76 -21.62 -15.22 -2.78
CA ASN A 76 -23.01 -15.01 -2.33
C ASN A 76 -23.84 -14.23 -3.36
N ASN A 77 -23.22 -13.30 -4.10
CA ASN A 77 -23.91 -12.59 -5.17
C ASN A 77 -24.16 -13.52 -6.37
N ARG A 78 -23.21 -14.38 -6.78
CA ARG A 78 -23.47 -15.35 -7.87
C ARG A 78 -24.62 -16.29 -7.54
N TYR A 79 -24.59 -16.92 -6.36
CA TYR A 79 -25.65 -17.85 -5.92
C TYR A 79 -27.06 -17.24 -5.89
N LYS A 80 -27.20 -15.91 -5.76
CA LYS A 80 -28.49 -15.22 -5.77
C LYS A 80 -29.00 -14.84 -7.17
N ASN A 81 -28.16 -14.95 -8.20
CA ASN A 81 -28.48 -14.58 -9.58
C ASN A 81 -28.54 -15.81 -10.51
N ASP A 82 -28.33 -17.01 -9.97
CA ASP A 82 -28.57 -18.32 -10.60
C ASP A 82 -29.96 -18.87 -10.16
#